data_AF-A0A6B3F453-F1
#
_entry.id   AF-A0A6B3F453-F1
#
_cell.length_a   1.000
_cell.length_b   1.000
_cell.length_c   1.000
_cell.angle_alpha   90.00
_cell.angle_beta   90.00
_cell.angle_gamma   90.00
#
_symmetry.space_group_name_H-M   'P 1'
#
loop_
_entity.id
_entity.type
_entity.pdbx_description
1 polymer ?
#
loop_
_entity_poly.entity_id
_entity_poly.type
_entity_poly.pdbx_seq_one_letter_code
_entity_poly.pdbx_strand_id
1 'polypeptide(L)' 'TALTGAYLRTAGRPLVHAALNPSPPLTQRAVGGGIRAMIPLQAALAARAGASGTALAVMGLVPLARSLARKVSPT' A
#
# COMPACT_ATOMS: atom_id res chain seq x y z
N THR A 1 -10.45 11.54 1.92
CA THR A 1 -9.12 11.97 2.40
C THR A 1 -8.43 10.91 3.26
N ALA A 2 -9.10 10.26 4.21
CA ALA A 2 -8.49 9.24 5.07
C ALA A 2 -7.82 8.07 4.28
N LEU A 3 -8.47 7.55 3.24
CA LEU A 3 -7.94 6.47 2.39
C LEU A 3 -6.71 6.90 1.60
N THR A 4 -6.72 8.12 1.07
CA THR A 4 -5.56 8.74 0.42
C THR A 4 -4.40 8.89 1.41
N GLY A 5 -4.67 9.30 2.65
CA GLY A 5 -3.67 9.35 3.72
C GLY A 5 -3.11 7.97 4.08
N ALA A 6 -3.93 6.91 4.02
CA ALA A 6 -3.48 5.54 4.20
C ALA A 6 -2.54 5.09 3.08
N TYR A 7 -2.83 5.43 1.83
CA TYR A 7 -1.95 5.19 0.67
C TYR A 7 -0.60 5.92 0.82
N LEU A 8 -0.62 7.20 1.17
CA LEU A 8 0.61 7.97 1.36
C LEU A 8 1.46 7.42 2.52
N ARG A 9 0.82 6.96 3.61
CA ARG A 9 1.53 6.35 4.75
C ARG A 9 2.19 5.02 4.37
N THR A 10 1.61 4.23 3.46
CA THR A 10 2.16 2.92 3.06
C THR A 10 3.28 3.04 2.02
N ALA A 11 3.13 3.92 1.03
CA ALA A 11 4.08 4.03 -0.09
C ALA A 11 5.06 5.21 0.03
N GLY A 12 4.69 6.31 0.70
CA GLY A 12 5.42 7.58 0.63
C GLY A 12 6.85 7.50 1.16
N ARG A 13 7.04 7.06 2.40
CA ARG A 13 8.38 6.95 3.00
C ARG A 13 9.34 6.04 2.22
N PRO A 14 8.97 4.80 1.83
CA PRO A 14 9.91 3.95 1.10
C PRO A 14 10.17 4.44 -0.33
N LEU A 15 9.20 5.05 -1.02
CA LEU A 15 9.43 5.66 -2.34
C LEU A 15 10.39 6.86 -2.27
N VAL A 16 10.15 7.79 -1.34
CA VAL A 16 11.03 8.96 -1.15
C VAL A 16 12.45 8.50 -0.79
N HIS A 17 12.57 7.49 0.09
CA HIS A 17 13.88 7.03 0.50
C HIS A 17 14.67 6.37 -0.64
N ALA A 18 14.00 5.56 -1.48
CA ALA A 18 14.62 4.93 -2.64
C ALA A 18 14.97 5.96 -3.74
N ALA A 19 14.12 6.98 -3.94
CA ALA A 19 14.39 8.05 -4.90
C ALA A 19 15.60 8.90 -4.50
N LEU A 20 15.76 9.18 -3.20
CA LEU A 20 16.90 9.94 -2.68
C LEU A 20 18.17 9.09 -2.50
N ASN A 21 18.03 7.77 -2.32
CA ASN A 21 19.14 6.85 -2.06
C ASN A 21 18.98 5.57 -2.89
N PRO A 22 19.29 5.62 -4.19
CA PRO A 22 19.09 4.48 -5.08
C PRO A 22 20.00 3.32 -4.65
N SER A 23 19.40 2.23 -4.19
CA SER A 23 20.11 1.00 -3.81
C SER A 23 19.17 -0.20 -3.87
N PRO A 24 19.67 -1.43 -4.15
CA PRO A 24 18.84 -2.63 -4.24
C PRO A 24 17.90 -2.86 -3.05
N PRO A 25 18.33 -2.78 -1.78
CA PRO A 25 17.43 -3.03 -0.64
C PRO A 25 16.36 -1.94 -0.48
N LEU A 26 16.65 -0.69 -0.83
CA LEU A 26 15.68 0.40 -0.73
C LEU A 26 14.64 0.31 -1.84
N THR A 27 15.05 -0.05 -3.06
CA THR A 27 14.12 -0.29 -4.17
C THR A 27 13.20 -1.48 -3.90
N GLN A 28 13.71 -2.58 -3.35
CA GLN A 28 12.88 -3.72 -2.94
C GLN A 28 11.84 -3.34 -1.87
N ARG A 29 12.23 -2.53 -0.88
CA ARG A 29 11.31 -2.00 0.13
C ARG A 29 10.26 -1.06 -0.48
N ALA A 30 10.65 -0.22 -1.45
CA ALA A 30 9.73 0.64 -2.18
C ALA A 30 8.70 -0.18 -2.98
N VAL A 31 9.13 -1.20 -3.70
CA VAL A 31 8.25 -2.11 -4.45
C VAL A 31 7.31 -2.86 -3.50
N GLY A 32 7.86 -3.49 -2.45
CA GLY A 32 7.05 -4.21 -1.46
C GLY A 32 6.06 -3.28 -0.72
N GLY A 33 6.43 -2.03 -0.50
CA GLY A 33 5.54 -0.99 0.02
C GLY A 33 4.44 -0.60 -0.97
N GLY A 34 4.80 -0.41 -2.24
CA GLY A 34 3.86 -0.08 -3.33
C GLY A 34 2.81 -1.17 -3.56
N ILE A 35 3.20 -2.44 -3.56
CA ILE A 35 2.28 -3.59 -3.66
C ILE A 35 1.24 -3.54 -2.53
N ARG A 36 1.68 -3.32 -1.29
CA ARG A 36 0.78 -3.21 -0.12
C ARG A 36 -0.09 -1.95 -0.17
N ALA A 37 0.35 -0.90 -0.86
CA ALA A 37 -0.38 0.34 -1.02
C ALA A 37 -1.50 0.26 -2.08
N MET A 38 -1.56 -0.81 -2.89
CA MET A 38 -2.67 -0.98 -3.86
C MET A 38 -4.04 -1.08 -3.18
N ILE A 39 -4.13 -1.75 -2.02
CA ILE A 39 -5.39 -1.88 -1.28
C ILE A 39 -5.97 -0.51 -0.87
N PRO A 40 -5.23 0.37 -0.17
CA PRO A 40 -5.73 1.70 0.16
C PRO A 40 -5.94 2.59 -1.07
N LEU A 41 -5.18 2.40 -2.17
CA LEU A 41 -5.41 3.12 -3.42
C LEU A 41 -6.76 2.72 -4.06
N GLN A 42 -7.02 1.43 -4.19
CA GLN A 42 -8.29 0.90 -4.71
C GLN A 42 -9.47 1.36 -3.86
N ALA A 43 -9.33 1.34 -2.54
CA ALA A 43 -10.35 1.87 -1.64
C ALA A 43 -10.59 3.38 -1.83
N ALA A 44 -9.52 4.17 -1.97
CA ALA A 44 -9.64 5.61 -2.20
C ALA A 44 -10.36 5.93 -3.52
N LEU A 45 -10.06 5.18 -4.59
CA LEU A 45 -10.73 5.31 -5.88
C LEU A 45 -12.20 4.87 -5.82
N ALA A 46 -12.50 3.75 -5.15
CA ALA A 46 -13.88 3.30 -4.96
C ALA A 46 -14.73 4.31 -4.17
N ALA A 47 -14.18 4.87 -3.09
CA ALA A 47 -14.85 5.93 -2.33
C ALA A 47 -15.08 7.19 -3.17
N ARG A 48 -14.11 7.57 -4.02
CA ARG A 48 -14.24 8.72 -4.91
C ARG A 48 -15.27 8.51 -6.03
N ALA A 49 -15.50 7.25 -6.43
CA ALA A 49 -16.57 6.88 -7.35
C ALA A 49 -17.95 6.71 -6.67
N GLY A 50 -18.08 7.03 -5.37
CA GLY A 50 -19.35 6.93 -4.62
C GLY A 50 -19.61 5.55 -3.99
N ALA A 51 -18.74 4.56 -4.20
CA ALA A 51 -18.88 3.20 -3.69
C ALA A 51 -18.24 3.02 -2.29
N SER A 52 -18.74 3.76 -1.30
CA SER A 52 -18.19 3.77 0.07
C SER A 52 -18.18 2.38 0.73
N GLY A 53 -19.22 1.56 0.51
CA GLY A 53 -19.26 0.19 1.03
C GLY A 53 -18.14 -0.69 0.47
N THR A 54 -17.90 -0.63 -0.84
CA THR A 54 -16.78 -1.32 -1.49
C THR A 54 -15.44 -0.83 -0.97
N ALA A 55 -15.28 0.49 -0.76
CA ALA A 55 -14.05 1.04 -0.21
C ALA A 55 -13.72 0.49 1.19
N LEU A 56 -14.73 0.38 2.06
CA LEU A 56 -14.57 -0.21 3.39
C LEU A 56 -14.27 -1.71 3.32
N ALA A 57 -14.96 -2.45 2.45
CA ALA A 57 -14.72 -3.87 2.24
C ALA A 57 -13.27 -4.13 1.77
N VAL A 58 -12.79 -3.36 0.81
CA VAL A 58 -11.40 -3.44 0.31
C VAL A 58 -10.40 -3.09 1.43
N MET A 59 -10.64 -2.04 2.21
CA MET A 59 -9.79 -1.70 3.37
C MET A 59 -9.76 -2.79 4.44
N GLY A 60 -10.86 -3.53 4.62
CA GLY A 60 -10.93 -4.69 5.51
C GLY A 60 -9.93 -5.81 5.16
N LEU A 61 -9.41 -5.85 3.93
CA LEU A 61 -8.44 -6.85 3.47
C LEU A 61 -6.99 -6.54 3.89
N VAL A 62 -6.69 -5.32 4.35
CA VAL A 62 -5.34 -4.90 4.77
C VAL A 62 -4.67 -5.85 5.78
N PRO A 63 -5.31 -6.26 6.90
CA PRO A 63 -4.69 -7.19 7.86
C PRO A 63 -4.36 -8.55 7.23
N LEU A 64 -5.23 -9.07 6.35
CA LEU A 64 -5.00 -10.32 5.63
C LEU A 64 -3.80 -10.20 4.70
N ALA A 65 -3.76 -9.16 3.86
CA ALA A 65 -2.63 -8.90 2.97
C ALA A 65 -1.31 -8.75 3.74
N ARG A 66 -1.33 -8.10 4.91
CA ARG A 66 -0.15 -7.98 5.77
C ARG A 66 0.29 -9.33 6.34
N SER A 67 -0.65 -10.20 6.68
CA SER A 67 -0.37 -11.57 7.17
C SER A 67 0.25 -12.44 6.08
N LEU A 68 -0.37 -12.45 4.89
CA LEU A 68 0.10 -13.23 3.75
C LEU A 68 1.46 -12.76 3.23
N ALA A 69 1.68 -11.44 3.18
CA ALA A 69 2.96 -10.87 2.75
C ALA A 69 4.15 -11.20 3.67
N ARG A 70 3.92 -11.73 4.88
CA ARG A 70 4.99 -12.26 5.75
C ARG A 70 5.31 -13.73 5.49
N LYS A 71 4.40 -14.46 4.84
CA LYS A 71 4.51 -15.90 4.60
C LYS A 71 5.19 -16.25 3.29
N VAL A 72 5.16 -15.34 2.32
CA VAL A 72 5.99 -15.42 1.12
C VAL A 72 7.39 -14.93 1.50
N SER A 73 8.33 -15.87 1.62
CA SER A 73 9.74 -15.60 1.86
C SER A 73 10.29 -14.67 0.78
N PRO A 74 10.92 -13.54 1.14
CA PRO A 74 11.76 -12.79 0.22
C PRO A 74 13.12 -13.48 0.17
N THR A 75 13.14 -14.69 -0.40
CA THR A 75 14.38 -15.26 -0.96
C THR A 75 14.75 -14.45 -2.19
#